data_AF-A0A815QIP2-F1
#
_entry.id   AF-A0A815QIP2-F1
#
_cell.length_a   1.000
_cell.length_b   1.000
_cell.length_c   1.000
_cell.angle_alpha   90.00
_cell.angle_beta   90.00
_cell.angle_gamma   90.00
#
_symmetry.space_group_name_H-M   'P 1'
#
loop_
_entity.id
_entity.type
_entity.pdbx_description
1 polymer ?
#
loop_
_entity_poly.entity_id
_entity_poly.type
_entity_poly.pdbx_seq_one_letter_code
_entity_poly.pdbx_strand_id
1 'polypeptide(L)'
;MVSISPDVEYLRERYNIGKNNSYELIIQYHTVLQDGTILTKDETQIEPMVQINFNIDLQYPYFTLIMVDPDAPQRGNEHAGPWLHWIHSGFIGNDLSQGRTLGILFSYL
;
A
#
# COMPACT_ATOMS: atom_id res chain seq x y z
N MET A 1 4.42 0.01 -7.32
CA MET A 1 4.34 1.05 -6.27
C MET A 1 3.27 0.66 -5.25
N VAL A 2 3.62 0.58 -3.97
CA VAL A 2 2.62 0.38 -2.89
C VAL A 2 2.36 1.73 -2.24
N SER A 3 1.10 2.07 -2.06
CA SER A 3 0.65 3.31 -1.46
C SER A 3 -0.38 3.00 -0.38
N ILE A 4 -0.35 3.76 0.70
CA ILE A 4 -1.42 3.78 1.69
C ILE A 4 -2.12 5.11 1.57
N SER A 5 -3.43 5.03 1.35
CA SER A 5 -4.30 6.18 1.49
C SER A 5 -5.07 6.03 2.80
N PRO A 6 -5.01 7.01 3.72
CA PRO A 6 -6.08 7.12 4.70
C PRO A 6 -7.42 7.30 3.98
N ASP A 7 -8.53 6.98 4.64
CA ASP A 7 -9.83 7.50 4.19
C ASP A 7 -9.78 9.04 4.33
N VAL A 8 -9.46 9.66 3.20
CA VAL A 8 -8.80 10.97 3.14
C VAL A 8 -9.66 12.10 3.68
N GLU A 9 -10.98 11.97 3.60
CA GLU A 9 -11.95 12.97 4.08
C GLU A 9 -11.91 13.10 5.61
N TYR A 10 -11.95 11.97 6.33
CA TYR A 10 -12.09 11.96 7.80
C TYR A 10 -10.85 12.50 8.51
N LEU A 11 -9.65 12.12 8.05
CA LEU A 11 -8.42 12.48 8.76
C LEU A 11 -7.96 13.91 8.46
N ARG A 12 -8.26 14.46 7.27
CA ARG A 12 -7.94 15.85 6.93
C ARG A 12 -8.70 16.84 7.81
N GLU A 13 -10.00 16.61 8.00
CA GLU A 13 -10.85 17.49 8.80
C GLU A 13 -10.58 17.38 10.30
N ARG A 14 -10.36 16.15 10.81
CA ARG A 14 -10.26 15.92 12.26
C ARG A 14 -8.86 16.14 12.85
N TYR A 15 -7.82 15.82 12.08
CA TYR A 15 -6.44 15.81 12.60
C TYR A 15 -5.52 16.80 11.89
N ASN A 16 -6.07 17.67 11.03
CA ASN A 16 -5.32 18.66 10.25
C ASN A 16 -4.10 18.04 9.54
N ILE A 17 -4.28 16.81 9.02
CA ILE A 17 -3.20 16.08 8.34
C ILE A 17 -2.97 16.76 6.99
N GLY A 18 -2.02 17.70 6.98
CA GLY A 18 -1.49 18.29 5.76
C GLY A 18 -0.74 17.27 4.91
N LYS A 19 -0.43 17.64 3.66
CA LYS A 19 0.34 16.85 2.67
C LYS A 19 1.71 16.31 3.16
N ASN A 20 2.18 16.74 4.34
CA ASN A 20 3.56 16.58 4.80
C ASN A 20 3.73 15.80 6.11
N ASN A 21 2.70 15.10 6.61
CA ASN A 21 2.92 14.20 7.76
C ASN A 21 3.53 12.88 7.27
N SER A 22 4.75 12.62 7.73
CA SER A 22 5.52 11.41 7.45
C SER A 22 4.91 10.23 8.19
N TYR A 23 4.30 9.32 7.46
CA TYR A 23 4.20 7.93 7.89
C TYR A 23 5.34 7.18 7.19
N GLU A 24 5.84 6.14 7.83
CA GLU A 24 6.78 5.21 7.19
C GLU A 24 6.01 3.92 6.88
N LEU A 25 5.99 3.57 5.60
CA LEU A 25 5.45 2.30 5.14
C LEU A 25 6.58 1.28 5.07
N ILE A 26 6.47 0.24 5.89
CA ILE A 26 7.42 -0.87 5.91
C ILE A 26 6.75 -2.05 5.21
N ILE A 27 7.36 -2.50 4.12
CA ILE A 27 6.95 -3.68 3.37
C ILE A 27 8.02 -4.75 3.51
N GLN A 28 7.62 -5.98 3.80
CA GLN A 28 8.53 -7.09 3.94
C GLN A 28 8.01 -8.33 3.19
N TYR A 29 8.87 -8.88 2.33
CA TYR A 29 8.75 -10.25 1.83
C TYR A 29 9.74 -11.13 2.61
N HIS A 30 10.77 -11.67 1.96
CA HIS A 30 11.90 -12.33 2.64
C HIS A 30 12.82 -11.32 3.35
N THR A 31 12.80 -10.04 2.95
CA THR A 31 13.51 -8.93 3.58
C THR A 31 12.60 -7.70 3.65
N VAL A 32 12.90 -6.78 4.57
CA VAL A 32 12.34 -5.43 4.55
C VAL A 32 12.83 -4.73 3.28
N LEU A 33 11.89 -4.16 2.53
CA LEU A 33 12.16 -3.49 1.27
C LEU A 33 12.55 -2.03 1.50
N GLN A 34 13.46 -1.55 0.66
CA GLN A 34 13.73 -0.13 0.47
C GLN A 34 13.19 0.32 -0.89
N ASP A 35 12.94 1.62 -1.04
CA ASP A 35 12.53 2.18 -2.31
C ASP A 35 13.53 1.83 -3.42
N GLY A 36 13.01 1.31 -4.53
CA GLY A 36 13.82 0.86 -5.67
C GLY A 36 14.47 -0.52 -5.52
N THR A 37 14.19 -1.27 -4.44
CA THR A 37 14.63 -2.67 -4.32
C THR A 37 14.13 -3.48 -5.51
N ILE A 38 15.05 -4.20 -6.17
CA ILE A 38 14.73 -5.07 -7.29
C ILE A 38 14.37 -6.45 -6.74
N LEU A 39 13.16 -6.91 -7.08
CA LEU A 39 12.66 -8.25 -6.73
C LEU A 39 12.33 -9.02 -8.01
N THR A 40 12.47 -10.33 -7.94
CA THR A 40 11.98 -11.26 -8.96
C THR A 40 10.50 -11.54 -8.76
N LYS A 41 9.84 -12.03 -9.82
CA LYS A 41 8.43 -12.47 -9.76
C LYS A 41 8.20 -13.54 -8.70
N ASP A 42 9.17 -14.44 -8.52
CA ASP A 42 9.07 -15.56 -7.57
C ASP A 42 9.13 -15.07 -6.11
N GLU A 43 9.94 -14.05 -5.83
CA GLU A 43 10.05 -13.43 -4.50
C GLU A 43 8.76 -12.70 -4.06
N THR A 44 7.88 -12.37 -5.00
CA THR A 44 6.63 -11.62 -4.76
C THR A 44 5.36 -12.46 -4.98
N GLN A 45 5.44 -13.79 -4.94
CA GLN A 45 4.27 -14.67 -5.14
C GLN A 45 3.31 -14.74 -3.95
N ILE A 46 3.77 -14.34 -2.76
CA ILE A 46 2.98 -14.32 -1.53
C ILE A 46 2.60 -12.91 -1.15
N GLU A 47 1.59 -12.73 -0.30
CA GLU A 47 1.26 -11.42 0.25
C GLU A 47 2.39 -10.93 1.19
N PRO A 48 2.89 -9.69 1.04
CA PRO A 48 3.92 -9.18 1.93
C PRO A 48 3.36 -8.83 3.30
N MET A 49 4.22 -8.83 4.32
CA MET A 49 3.93 -8.17 5.57
C MET A 49 3.97 -6.65 5.39
N VAL A 50 3.03 -5.94 5.99
CA VAL A 50 2.89 -4.50 5.91
C VAL A 50 2.80 -3.94 7.33
N GLN A 51 3.60 -2.92 7.62
CA GLN A 51 3.54 -2.16 8.85
C GLN A 51 3.57 -0.67 8.53
N ILE A 52 2.87 0.12 9.33
CA ILE A 52 2.81 1.57 9.19
C ILE A 52 3.26 2.22 10.49
N ASN A 53 4.36 2.96 10.43
CA ASN A 53 4.75 3.79 11.56
C ASN A 53 4.14 5.17 11.38
N PHE A 54 3.17 5.49 12.22
CA PHE A 54 2.57 6.81 12.28
C PHE A 54 3.39 7.70 13.22
N ASN A 55 3.81 8.87 12.73
CA ASN A 55 4.43 9.90 13.57
C ASN A 55 3.42 10.72 14.38
N ILE A 56 2.16 10.29 14.40
CA ILE A 56 1.04 10.94 15.09
C ILE A 56 0.15 9.87 15.71
N ASP A 57 -0.40 10.16 16.89
CA ASP A 57 -1.39 9.30 17.53
C ASP A 57 -2.74 9.48 16.84
N LEU A 58 -3.10 8.52 15.99
CA LEU A 58 -4.37 8.53 15.28
C LEU A 58 -5.37 7.68 16.07
N GLN A 59 -6.37 8.32 16.67
CA GLN A 59 -7.48 7.60 17.26
C GLN A 59 -8.37 7.02 16.15
N TYR A 60 -8.23 5.70 15.95
CA TYR A 60 -9.07 4.85 15.09
C TYR A 60 -9.18 5.25 13.60
N PRO A 61 -8.08 5.57 12.89
CA PRO A 61 -8.13 5.77 11.45
C PRO A 61 -8.42 4.45 10.72
N TYR A 62 -9.37 4.48 9.80
CA TYR A 62 -9.50 3.44 8.78
C TYR A 62 -8.57 3.76 7.61
N PHE A 63 -7.89 2.74 7.11
CA PHE A 63 -6.94 2.86 6.01
C PHE A 63 -7.32 1.97 4.84
N THR A 64 -6.87 2.40 3.66
CA THR A 64 -6.86 1.61 2.46
C THR A 64 -5.43 1.51 1.93
N LEU A 65 -4.95 0.28 1.76
CA LEU A 65 -3.68 -0.09 1.17
C LEU A 65 -3.91 -0.46 -0.30
N ILE A 66 -3.09 0.06 -1.19
CA ILE A 66 -3.18 -0.18 -2.63
C ILE A 66 -1.79 -0.45 -3.20
N MET A 67 -1.63 -1.54 -3.94
CA MET A 67 -0.47 -1.83 -4.77
C MET A 67 -0.84 -1.64 -6.24
N VAL A 68 -0.13 -0.73 -6.91
CA VAL A 68 -0.35 -0.35 -8.30
C VAL A 68 0.97 -0.42 -9.08
N ASP A 69 0.95 -1.00 -10.26
CA ASP A 69 2.03 -0.85 -11.24
C ASP A 69 1.70 0.30 -12.21
N PRO A 70 2.38 1.45 -12.10
CA PRO A 70 2.16 2.57 -13.02
C PRO A 70 2.73 2.30 -14.41
N ASP A 71 3.64 1.34 -14.53
CA ASP A 71 4.44 1.11 -15.74
C ASP A 71 3.90 -0.06 -16.57
N ALA A 72 2.70 -0.56 -16.30
CA ALA A 72 2.18 -1.77 -16.94
C ALA A 72 1.85 -1.58 -18.44
N PRO A 73 2.16 -2.56 -19.33
CA PRO A 73 2.87 -3.81 -19.04
C PRO A 73 4.38 -3.65 -18.87
N GLN A 74 4.97 -2.58 -19.42
CA GLN A 74 6.38 -2.26 -19.24
C GLN A 74 6.63 -0.75 -19.35
N ARG A 75 7.64 -0.25 -18.61
CA ARG A 75 8.09 1.14 -18.67
C ARG A 75 8.45 1.53 -20.11
N GLY A 76 7.90 2.65 -20.59
CA GLY A 76 8.09 3.14 -21.95
C GLY A 76 7.03 2.65 -22.95
N ASN A 77 6.10 1.80 -22.51
CA ASN A 77 4.89 1.45 -23.24
C ASN A 77 3.75 1.15 -22.25
N GLU A 78 3.51 2.08 -21.31
CA GLU A 78 2.58 1.96 -20.18
C GLU A 78 1.08 2.08 -20.54
N HIS A 79 0.64 1.52 -21.66
CA HIS A 79 -0.74 1.64 -22.15
C HIS A 79 -1.79 0.88 -21.32
N ALA A 80 -1.36 -0.01 -20.40
CA ALA A 80 -2.22 -0.72 -19.46
C ALA A 80 -2.08 -0.20 -18.02
N GLY A 81 -1.25 0.82 -17.80
CA GLY A 81 -1.07 1.46 -16.51
C GLY A 81 -2.14 2.52 -16.23
N PRO A 82 -2.49 2.79 -14.96
CA PRO A 82 -2.06 2.07 -13.76
C PRO A 82 -2.76 0.70 -13.61
N TRP A 83 -1.99 -0.36 -13.34
CA TRP A 83 -2.51 -1.70 -13.10
C TRP A 83 -2.63 -2.01 -11.60
N LEU A 84 -3.82 -2.39 -11.15
CA LEU A 84 -4.09 -2.70 -9.74
C LEU A 84 -3.69 -4.14 -9.42
N HIS A 85 -2.67 -4.31 -8.56
CA HIS A 85 -2.24 -5.63 -8.08
C HIS A 85 -2.91 -6.04 -6.77
N TRP A 86 -3.13 -5.09 -5.86
CA TRP A 86 -3.71 -5.39 -4.56
C TRP A 86 -4.47 -4.18 -4.02
N ILE A 87 -5.63 -4.41 -3.45
CA ILE A 87 -6.36 -3.42 -2.67
C ILE A 87 -6.93 -4.08 -1.41
N HIS A 88 -6.61 -3.49 -0.26
CA HIS A 88 -7.04 -3.91 1.05
C HIS A 88 -7.55 -2.70 1.83
N SER A 89 -8.78 -2.75 2.33
CA SER A 89 -9.48 -1.58 2.86
C SER A 89 -10.13 -1.84 4.21
N GLY A 90 -10.33 -0.78 4.99
CA GLY A 90 -11.09 -0.82 6.24
C GLY A 90 -10.31 -1.38 7.43
N PHE A 91 -8.98 -1.47 7.34
CA PHE A 91 -8.15 -1.88 8.46
C PHE A 91 -7.84 -0.69 9.38
N ILE A 92 -7.61 -0.99 10.67
CA ILE A 92 -7.37 0.02 11.71
C ILE A 92 -5.90 -0.05 12.15
N GLY A 93 -5.21 1.10 12.12
CA GLY A 93 -3.81 1.17 12.50
C GLY A 93 -2.94 0.24 11.66
N ASN A 94 -2.27 -0.72 12.32
CA ASN A 94 -1.37 -1.70 11.69
C ASN A 94 -1.95 -3.11 11.56
N ASP A 95 -3.19 -3.32 12.02
CA ASP A 95 -3.79 -4.65 11.99
C ASP A 95 -4.58 -4.85 10.70
N LEU A 96 -3.88 -5.30 9.64
CA LEU A 96 -4.50 -5.69 8.36
C LEU A 96 -5.55 -6.79 8.50
N SER A 97 -5.55 -7.58 9.59
CA SER A 97 -6.53 -8.65 9.77
C SER A 97 -7.94 -8.12 10.05
N GLN A 98 -8.06 -6.88 10.53
CA GLN A 98 -9.34 -6.19 10.75
C GLN A 98 -9.96 -5.66 9.44
N GLY A 99 -9.18 -5.57 8.36
CA GLY A 99 -9.65 -5.06 7.08
C GLY A 99 -10.17 -6.16 6.17
N ARG A 100 -10.49 -5.76 4.93
CA ARG A 100 -10.97 -6.64 3.88
C ARG A 100 -10.18 -6.41 2.60
N THR A 101 -9.70 -7.50 2.01
CA THR A 101 -9.17 -7.50 0.66
C THR A 101 -10.30 -7.36 -0.35
N LEU A 102 -10.27 -6.29 -1.15
CA LEU A 102 -11.27 -6.03 -2.19
C LEU A 102 -10.84 -6.60 -3.55
N GLY A 103 -9.53 -6.82 -3.75
CA GLY A 103 -8.99 -7.41 -4.97
C GLY A 103 -7.52 -7.79 -4.81
N ILE A 104 -7.17 -8.95 -5.35
CA ILE A 104 -5.81 -9.44 -5.54
C ILE A 104 -5.70 -9.86 -7.00
N LEU A 105 -4.76 -9.26 -7.73
CA LEU A 105 -4.35 -9.64 -9.07
C LEU A 105 -2.83 -9.83 -9.03
N PHE A 106 -2.39 -10.96 -8.47
CA PHE A 106 -1.08 -11.52 -8.80
C PHE A 106 -1.20 -12.03 -10.24
N SER A 107 -0.54 -11.40 -11.20
CA SER A 107 -0.60 -11.82 -12.59
C SER A 107 0.05 -13.21 -12.73
N TYR A 108 -0.80 -14.23 -12.88
CA TYR A 108 -0.45 -15.54 -13.41
C TYR A 108 -0.23 -15.43 -14.94
N LEU A 109 0.79 -14.69 -15.36
CA LEU A 109 1.34 -14.76 -16.73
C LEU A 109 2.86 -14.80 -16.63
#